data_AF-A0A7R9SXY4-F1
#
_entry.id   AF-A0A7R9SXY4-F1
#
_cell.length_a   1.000
_cell.length_b   1.000
_cell.length_c   1.000
_cell.angle_alpha   90.00
_cell.angle_beta   90.00
_cell.angle_gamma   90.00
#
_symmetry.space_group_name_H-M   'P 1'
#
loop_
_entity.id
_entity.type
_entity.pdbx_description
1 polymer ?
#
loop_
_entity_poly.entity_id
_entity_poly.type
_entity_poly.pdbx_seq_one_letter_code
_entity_poly.pdbx_strand_id
1 'polypeptide(L)'
;AQLHPPPGAVSTRRKWRFSETGGGRGGPLGAFVRLSDGVREFPTFVVSFHRDTWSPYLESCWAVAASWQLKPEGEDSCMDDANLAISVDAQKAEALAYNCGLPMPEVRSPLEMKNAIAEILEKRDEDQRRLLHAMGIQDEEDDEDNRETTAVEEHDVATTSAGASATPTNSTTTNFDAIIQANRDFLSSFDSRWNAVKRRFDRAIIVRLP
;
A
#
# COMPACT_ATOMS: atom_id res chain seq x y z
N ALA A 1 25.62 20.80 -0.33
CA ALA A 1 24.67 21.91 -0.47
C ALA A 1 23.64 21.80 0.65
N GLN A 2 23.53 22.78 1.54
CA GLN A 2 22.47 22.81 2.55
C GLN A 2 21.18 23.26 1.88
N LEU A 3 20.20 22.37 1.79
CA LEU A 3 18.87 22.71 1.31
C LEU A 3 18.16 23.49 2.42
N HIS A 4 18.06 24.81 2.27
CA HIS A 4 17.21 25.61 3.14
C HIS A 4 15.75 25.26 2.85
N PRO A 5 14.93 24.96 3.86
CA PRO A 5 13.50 24.74 3.65
C PRO A 5 12.86 26.02 3.09
N PRO A 6 11.86 25.92 2.21
CA PRO A 6 11.22 27.07 1.62
C PRO A 6 10.62 27.97 2.72
N PRO A 7 10.71 29.31 2.58
CA PRO A 7 10.12 30.23 3.54
C PRO A 7 8.61 29.99 3.63
N GLY A 8 8.13 29.70 4.84
CA GLY A 8 6.73 29.33 5.10
C GLY A 8 6.50 27.84 5.36
N ALA A 9 7.51 26.98 5.21
CA ALA A 9 7.44 25.61 5.70
C ALA A 9 7.32 25.63 7.23
N VAL A 10 6.12 25.41 7.75
CA VAL A 10 5.90 25.16 9.16
C VAL A 10 6.72 23.93 9.50
N SER A 11 7.74 24.09 10.35
CA SER A 11 8.48 22.95 10.90
C SER A 11 7.49 22.10 11.67
N THR A 12 7.00 21.04 11.05
CA THR A 12 6.11 20.08 11.69
C THR A 12 6.96 19.30 12.69
N ARG A 13 6.98 19.80 13.93
CA ARG A 13 7.68 19.14 15.02
C ARG A 13 7.10 17.74 15.17
N ARG A 14 7.90 16.73 14.86
CA ARG A 14 7.50 15.34 15.06
C ARG A 14 7.20 15.13 16.54
N LYS A 15 6.02 14.61 16.83
CA LYS A 15 5.58 14.18 18.14
C LYS A 15 5.63 12.66 18.18
N TRP A 16 5.87 12.12 19.36
CA TRP A 16 5.83 10.69 19.59
C TRP A 16 4.96 10.41 20.80
N ARG A 17 4.35 9.22 20.82
CA ARG A 17 3.58 8.71 21.94
C ARG A 17 3.79 7.21 22.08
N PHE A 18 3.61 6.68 23.27
CA PHE A 18 3.49 5.24 23.44
C PHE A 18 2.15 4.75 22.89
N SER A 19 2.18 3.55 22.32
CA SER A 19 1.00 2.82 21.87
C SER A 19 0.89 1.50 22.64
N GLU A 20 -0.33 1.00 22.80
CA GLU A 20 -0.58 -0.34 23.34
C GLU A 20 -0.36 -1.43 22.27
N THR A 21 -0.43 -1.04 21.00
CA THR A 21 -0.40 -1.94 19.84
C THR A 21 0.51 -1.43 18.74
N GLY A 22 1.00 -2.34 17.89
CA GLY A 22 1.75 -2.04 16.69
C GLY A 22 1.99 -3.28 15.84
N GLY A 23 1.81 -3.17 14.51
CA GLY A 23 2.00 -4.28 13.57
C GLY A 23 1.14 -5.51 13.88
N GLY A 24 -0.11 -5.29 14.30
CA GLY A 24 -1.03 -6.36 14.69
C GLY A 24 -0.67 -7.08 15.99
N ARG A 25 0.28 -6.54 16.78
CA ARG A 25 0.68 -7.07 18.08
C ARG A 25 0.24 -6.12 19.20
N GLY A 26 0.03 -6.68 20.38
CA GLY A 26 -0.16 -5.93 21.62
C GLY A 26 0.92 -6.28 22.64
N GLY A 27 1.10 -5.43 23.64
CA GLY A 27 2.16 -5.59 24.65
C GLY A 27 2.10 -4.52 25.73
N PRO A 28 3.04 -4.52 26.69
CA PRO A 28 3.05 -3.56 27.79
C PRO A 28 3.32 -2.14 27.31
N LEU A 29 2.90 -1.15 28.11
CA LEU A 29 3.21 0.25 27.86
C LEU A 29 4.73 0.44 27.71
N GLY A 30 5.14 1.11 26.63
CA GLY A 30 6.56 1.29 26.29
C GLY A 30 7.08 0.32 25.24
N ALA A 31 6.35 -0.75 24.90
CA ALA A 31 6.76 -1.69 23.86
C ALA A 31 6.57 -1.13 22.44
N PHE A 32 5.71 -0.12 22.26
CA PHE A 32 5.40 0.46 20.96
C PHE A 32 5.44 1.99 21.01
N VAL A 33 6.01 2.60 19.98
CA VAL A 33 6.11 4.06 19.83
C VAL A 33 5.51 4.46 18.49
N ARG A 34 4.53 5.37 18.51
CA ARG A 34 3.95 5.95 17.29
C ARG A 34 4.46 7.37 17.08
N LEU A 35 4.92 7.65 15.87
CA LEU A 35 5.33 8.98 15.46
C LEU A 35 4.20 9.68 14.73
N SER A 36 4.13 11.00 14.85
CA SER A 36 3.24 11.87 14.08
C SER A 36 3.93 13.18 13.73
N ASP A 37 3.63 13.75 12.57
CA ASP A 37 4.02 15.12 12.22
C ASP A 37 2.93 16.15 12.55
N GLY A 38 1.86 15.73 13.24
CA GLY A 38 0.69 16.55 13.57
C GLY A 38 -0.41 16.53 12.52
N VAL A 39 -0.12 16.07 11.29
CA VAL A 39 -1.10 15.87 10.22
C VAL A 39 -1.37 14.39 10.03
N ARG A 40 -0.33 13.57 10.12
CA ARG A 40 -0.37 12.14 9.85
C ARG A 40 0.41 11.37 10.90
N GLU A 41 -0.05 10.16 11.16
CA GLU A 41 0.67 9.18 11.97
C GLU A 41 1.46 8.24 11.06
N PHE A 42 2.66 7.86 11.49
CA PHE A 42 3.52 6.91 10.82
C PHE A 42 3.28 5.50 11.39
N PRO A 43 3.68 4.43 10.68
CA PRO A 43 3.67 3.10 11.26
C PRO A 43 4.42 3.04 12.58
N THR A 44 3.91 2.18 13.44
CA THR A 44 4.34 2.05 14.81
C THR A 44 5.72 1.42 14.87
N PHE A 45 6.63 2.00 15.63
CA PHE A 45 7.89 1.34 15.94
C PHE A 45 7.70 0.38 17.11
N VAL A 46 8.32 -0.78 17.04
CA VAL A 46 8.50 -1.67 18.19
C VAL A 46 9.80 -1.31 18.89
N VAL A 47 9.74 -1.25 20.21
CA VAL A 47 10.90 -1.03 21.07
C VAL A 47 11.48 -2.39 21.44
N SER A 48 12.71 -2.63 21.03
CA SER A 48 13.46 -3.85 21.28
C SER A 48 14.80 -3.52 21.94
N PHE A 49 15.47 -4.52 22.51
CA PHE A 49 16.78 -4.35 23.17
C PHE A 49 17.83 -5.18 22.45
N HIS A 50 18.96 -4.54 22.14
CA HIS A 50 20.09 -5.21 21.52
C HIS A 50 20.75 -6.15 22.52
N ARG A 51 21.02 -7.39 22.11
CA ARG A 51 21.41 -8.47 23.02
C ARG A 51 22.72 -8.19 23.76
N ASP A 52 23.71 -7.64 23.07
CA ASP A 52 25.07 -7.50 23.62
C ASP A 52 25.28 -6.18 24.36
N THR A 53 24.60 -5.12 23.92
CA THR A 53 24.79 -3.75 24.45
C THR A 53 23.68 -3.35 25.41
N TRP A 54 22.62 -4.15 25.51
CA TRP A 54 21.41 -3.86 26.27
C TRP A 54 20.80 -2.48 25.98
N SER A 55 21.08 -1.95 24.79
CA SER A 55 20.64 -0.63 24.38
C SER A 55 19.32 -0.74 23.60
N PRO A 56 18.39 0.23 23.74
CA PRO A 56 17.07 0.16 23.12
C PRO A 56 17.10 0.64 21.66
N TYR A 57 16.55 -0.16 20.74
CA TYR A 57 16.34 0.24 19.34
C TYR A 57 14.85 0.24 19.02
N LEU A 58 14.52 1.00 18.00
CA LEU A 58 13.21 1.09 17.39
C LEU A 58 13.26 0.37 16.05
N GLU A 59 12.34 -0.55 15.82
CA GLU A 59 12.22 -1.26 14.54
C GLU A 59 10.81 -1.13 13.96
N SER A 60 10.75 -1.06 12.63
CA SER A 60 9.54 -1.11 11.83
C SER A 60 9.89 -1.78 10.50
N CYS A 61 8.89 -2.13 9.70
CA CYS A 61 9.05 -2.71 8.37
C CYS A 61 9.79 -1.82 7.35
N TRP A 62 10.12 -0.56 7.70
CA TRP A 62 10.85 0.37 6.83
C TRP A 62 12.15 0.90 7.40
N ALA A 63 12.35 0.77 8.71
CA ALA A 63 13.45 1.44 9.35
C ALA A 63 13.77 0.82 10.70
N VAL A 64 15.06 0.78 10.97
CA VAL A 64 15.63 0.55 12.29
C VAL A 64 16.31 1.83 12.73
N ALA A 65 16.00 2.30 13.94
CA ALA A 65 16.65 3.43 14.57
C ALA A 65 17.25 2.99 15.90
N ALA A 66 18.53 3.29 16.11
CA ALA A 66 19.27 2.92 17.31
C ALA A 66 19.95 4.14 17.92
N SER A 67 20.16 4.14 19.23
CA SER A 67 20.94 5.16 19.94
C SER A 67 22.45 4.93 19.91
N TRP A 68 22.89 3.87 19.22
CA TRP A 68 24.29 3.53 18.97
C TRP A 68 24.52 3.41 17.47
N GLN A 69 25.81 3.37 17.10
CA GLN A 69 26.19 3.15 15.73
C GLN A 69 25.87 1.71 15.33
N LEU A 70 24.99 1.55 14.35
CA LEU A 70 24.75 0.27 13.70
C LEU A 70 26.04 -0.19 13.00
N LYS A 71 26.37 -1.47 13.18
CA LYS A 71 27.48 -2.12 12.49
C LYS A 71 27.12 -2.34 11.00
N PRO A 72 28.12 -2.54 10.13
CA PRO A 72 27.87 -2.96 8.76
C PRO A 72 27.05 -4.25 8.67
N GLU A 73 26.36 -4.42 7.55
CA GLU A 73 25.61 -5.65 7.23
C GLU A 73 26.49 -6.89 7.35
N GLY A 74 25.97 -7.95 7.99
CA GLY A 74 26.69 -9.21 8.21
C GLY A 74 27.66 -9.22 9.40
N GLU A 75 27.96 -8.09 10.03
CA GLU A 75 28.76 -8.05 11.28
C GLU A 75 27.91 -8.22 12.54
N ASP A 76 26.59 -8.04 12.44
CA ASP A 76 25.66 -8.14 13.56
C ASP A 76 24.39 -8.87 13.15
N SER A 77 24.41 -10.19 13.29
CA SER A 77 23.28 -11.01 12.85
C SER A 77 21.97 -10.66 13.53
N CYS A 78 21.98 -10.08 14.74
CA CYS A 78 20.74 -9.73 15.42
C CYS A 78 20.03 -8.51 14.82
N MET A 79 20.75 -7.73 14.01
CA MET A 79 20.24 -6.56 13.30
C MET A 79 19.98 -6.83 11.81
N ASP A 80 20.14 -8.08 11.34
CA ASP A 80 19.76 -8.50 10.00
C ASP A 80 18.22 -8.55 9.86
N ASP A 81 17.70 -8.17 8.70
CA ASP A 81 16.25 -8.09 8.42
C ASP A 81 15.47 -9.37 8.76
N ALA A 82 16.11 -10.55 8.59
CA ALA A 82 15.50 -11.84 8.89
C ALA A 82 15.31 -12.10 10.41
N ASN A 83 16.05 -11.39 11.25
CA ASN A 83 16.07 -11.56 12.71
C ASN A 83 15.36 -10.42 13.45
N LEU A 84 14.92 -9.39 12.74
CA LEU A 84 14.07 -8.33 13.29
C LEU A 84 12.74 -8.90 13.78
N ALA A 85 12.24 -8.39 14.91
CA ALA A 85 11.01 -8.86 15.50
C ALA A 85 9.82 -8.54 14.59
N ILE A 86 9.87 -7.43 13.85
CA ILE A 86 8.76 -6.97 13.01
C ILE A 86 8.97 -7.31 11.54
N SER A 87 8.15 -8.22 11.05
CA SER A 87 8.11 -8.55 9.63
C SER A 87 7.32 -7.52 8.84
N VAL A 88 7.66 -7.46 7.56
CA VAL A 88 6.95 -6.71 6.52
C VAL A 88 5.44 -7.02 6.54
N ASP A 89 5.06 -8.29 6.70
CA ASP A 89 3.66 -8.71 6.73
C ASP A 89 2.94 -8.28 8.01
N ALA A 90 3.62 -8.28 9.16
CA ALA A 90 3.05 -7.83 10.42
C ALA A 90 2.59 -6.37 10.36
N GLN A 91 3.33 -5.52 9.64
CA GLN A 91 2.99 -4.10 9.45
C GLN A 91 2.35 -3.77 8.11
N LYS A 92 2.00 -4.75 7.28
CA LYS A 92 1.41 -4.51 5.95
C LYS A 92 0.22 -3.56 6.01
N ALA A 93 -0.63 -3.71 7.01
CA ALA A 93 -1.84 -2.92 7.14
C ALA A 93 -1.58 -1.49 7.66
N GLU A 94 -0.63 -1.27 8.57
CA GLU A 94 -0.18 0.09 8.92
C GLU A 94 0.50 0.78 7.73
N ALA A 95 1.32 0.03 6.99
CA ALA A 95 1.95 0.51 5.76
C ALA A 95 0.92 0.92 4.70
N LEU A 96 -0.12 0.12 4.50
CA LEU A 96 -1.24 0.43 3.60
C LEU A 96 -2.02 1.66 4.09
N ALA A 97 -2.39 1.69 5.38
CA ALA A 97 -3.07 2.84 5.96
C ALA A 97 -2.26 4.11 5.77
N TYR A 98 -0.94 4.05 5.96
CA TYR A 98 -0.05 5.18 5.77
C TYR A 98 -0.11 5.59 4.29
N ASN A 99 0.25 4.71 3.37
CA ASN A 99 0.33 5.02 1.95
C ASN A 99 -0.98 5.55 1.35
N CYS A 100 -2.13 5.11 1.86
CA CYS A 100 -3.44 5.59 1.43
C CYS A 100 -3.92 6.87 2.14
N GLY A 101 -3.13 7.45 3.05
CA GLY A 101 -3.49 8.65 3.80
C GLY A 101 -4.59 8.42 4.84
N LEU A 102 -4.70 7.19 5.34
CA LEU A 102 -5.74 6.75 6.25
C LEU A 102 -5.29 6.89 7.70
N PRO A 103 -6.24 7.01 8.65
CA PRO A 103 -5.93 6.94 10.07
C PRO A 103 -5.16 5.67 10.41
N MET A 104 -4.13 5.78 11.25
CA MET A 104 -3.43 4.59 11.74
C MET A 104 -4.38 3.75 12.58
N PRO A 105 -4.44 2.43 12.35
CA PRO A 105 -5.29 1.59 13.15
C PRO A 105 -4.74 1.50 14.57
N GLU A 106 -5.54 1.87 15.58
CA GLU A 106 -5.30 1.50 16.99
C GLU A 106 -5.63 0.01 17.27
N VAL A 107 -6.06 -0.66 16.21
CA VAL A 107 -6.78 -1.91 16.19
C VAL A 107 -5.95 -3.04 16.81
N ARG A 108 -6.60 -3.81 17.69
CA ARG A 108 -5.99 -4.88 18.47
C ARG A 108 -5.93 -6.22 17.71
N SER A 109 -6.67 -6.38 16.61
CA SER A 109 -6.68 -7.63 15.83
C SER A 109 -6.50 -7.44 14.31
N PRO A 110 -5.82 -8.39 13.61
CA PRO A 110 -5.69 -8.37 12.16
C PRO A 110 -7.03 -8.38 11.39
N LEU A 111 -8.09 -8.96 11.96
CA LEU A 111 -9.40 -9.06 11.31
C LEU A 111 -10.11 -7.71 11.25
N GLU A 112 -10.17 -7.01 12.37
CA GLU A 112 -10.70 -5.64 12.42
C GLU A 112 -9.93 -4.71 11.46
N MET A 113 -8.63 -4.94 11.30
CA MET A 113 -7.80 -4.17 10.39
C MET A 113 -8.11 -4.46 8.92
N LYS A 114 -8.33 -5.74 8.56
CA LYS A 114 -8.82 -6.11 7.23
C LYS A 114 -10.17 -5.47 6.93
N ASN A 115 -11.08 -5.49 7.89
CA ASN A 115 -12.41 -4.89 7.73
C ASN A 115 -12.32 -3.37 7.55
N ALA A 116 -11.48 -2.68 8.34
CA ALA A 116 -11.26 -1.25 8.20
C ALA A 116 -10.66 -0.89 6.83
N ILE A 117 -9.69 -1.67 6.35
CA ILE A 117 -9.11 -1.48 5.01
C ILE A 117 -10.16 -1.71 3.92
N ALA A 118 -10.96 -2.76 4.03
CA ALA A 118 -12.02 -3.06 3.06
C ALA A 118 -13.05 -1.92 2.99
N GLU A 119 -13.53 -1.42 4.14
CA GLU A 119 -14.48 -0.31 4.21
C GLU A 119 -13.93 0.96 3.56
N ILE A 120 -12.64 1.23 3.75
CA ILE A 120 -12.00 2.41 3.17
C ILE A 120 -11.82 2.27 1.66
N LEU A 121 -11.44 1.09 1.17
CA LEU A 121 -11.33 0.83 -0.26
C LEU A 121 -12.70 0.94 -0.94
N GLU A 122 -13.74 0.38 -0.33
CA GLU A 122 -15.12 0.49 -0.82
C GLU A 122 -15.60 1.95 -0.87
N LYS A 123 -15.32 2.74 0.17
CA LYS A 123 -15.61 4.19 0.17
C LYS A 123 -14.87 4.94 -0.93
N ARG A 124 -13.62 4.58 -1.19
CA ARG A 124 -12.83 5.20 -2.27
C ARG A 124 -13.41 4.87 -3.64
N ASP A 125 -13.81 3.62 -3.86
CA ASP A 125 -14.45 3.20 -5.11
C ASP A 125 -15.79 3.93 -5.32
N GLU A 126 -16.59 4.09 -4.26
CA GLU A 126 -17.83 4.86 -4.26
C GLU A 126 -17.58 6.35 -4.57
N ASP A 127 -16.57 6.97 -3.95
CA ASP A 127 -16.20 8.36 -4.22
C ASP A 127 -15.70 8.55 -5.67
N GLN A 128 -14.96 7.58 -6.21
CA GLN A 128 -14.57 7.58 -7.63
C GLN A 128 -15.78 7.46 -8.55
N ARG A 129 -16.73 6.55 -8.26
CA ARG A 129 -17.99 6.43 -9.01
C ARG A 129 -18.81 7.71 -8.97
N ARG A 130 -18.94 8.35 -7.80
CA ARG A 130 -19.63 9.65 -7.67
C ARG A 130 -18.96 10.74 -8.49
N LEU A 131 -17.62 10.78 -8.52
CA LEU A 131 -16.87 11.73 -9.32
C LEU A 131 -17.13 11.52 -10.82
N LEU A 132 -17.09 10.28 -11.29
CA LEU A 132 -17.38 9.91 -12.69
C LEU A 132 -18.80 10.31 -13.08
N HIS A 133 -19.80 9.97 -12.24
CA HIS A 133 -21.18 10.36 -12.46
C HIS A 133 -21.37 11.89 -12.47
N ALA A 134 -20.72 12.62 -11.57
CA ALA A 134 -20.75 14.09 -11.54
C ALA A 134 -20.10 14.72 -12.78
N MET A 135 -19.12 14.05 -13.39
CA MET A 135 -18.52 14.43 -14.66
C MET A 135 -19.38 14.06 -15.89
N GLY A 136 -20.55 13.44 -15.67
CA GLY A 136 -21.44 13.00 -16.74
C GLY A 136 -20.91 11.79 -17.52
N ILE A 137 -19.92 11.08 -16.98
CA ILE A 137 -19.46 9.81 -17.51
C ILE A 137 -20.44 8.78 -16.95
N GLN A 138 -21.44 8.41 -17.76
CA GLN A 138 -22.32 7.29 -17.42
C GLN A 138 -21.50 6.01 -17.53
N ASP A 139 -21.56 5.16 -16.50
CA ASP A 139 -21.12 3.78 -16.64
C ASP A 139 -22.05 3.16 -17.70
N GLU A 140 -21.55 3.00 -18.92
CA GLU A 140 -22.12 2.11 -19.93
C GLU A 140 -21.95 0.67 -19.39
N GLU A 141 -22.64 0.32 -18.30
CA GLU A 141 -22.85 -1.07 -17.92
C GLU A 141 -23.81 -1.64 -18.97
N ASP A 142 -23.16 -2.13 -20.03
CA ASP A 142 -23.73 -2.70 -21.23
C ASP A 142 -24.85 -3.71 -20.92
N ASP A 143 -25.93 -3.57 -21.69
CA ASP A 143 -27.06 -4.47 -21.85
C ASP A 143 -26.64 -5.89 -22.29
N GLU A 144 -25.92 -6.65 -21.44
CA GLU A 144 -25.53 -8.04 -21.73
C GLU A 144 -26.70 -9.05 -21.67
N ASP A 145 -27.93 -8.59 -21.40
CA ASP A 145 -29.10 -9.45 -21.21
C ASP A 145 -29.82 -9.88 -22.50
N ASN A 146 -29.25 -9.69 -23.70
CA ASN A 146 -29.93 -10.08 -24.95
C ASN A 146 -29.15 -10.97 -25.93
N ARG A 147 -28.18 -11.76 -25.46
CA ARG A 147 -27.71 -12.92 -26.24
C ARG A 147 -28.59 -14.14 -25.97
N GLU A 148 -29.77 -14.11 -26.58
CA GLU A 148 -30.58 -15.30 -26.86
C GLU A 148 -29.70 -16.35 -27.56
N THR A 149 -29.40 -17.43 -26.84
CA THR A 149 -28.67 -18.61 -27.31
C THR A 149 -29.51 -19.34 -28.36
N THR A 150 -29.45 -18.86 -29.60
CA THR A 150 -29.91 -19.62 -30.76
C THR A 150 -28.93 -20.76 -31.02
N ALA A 151 -29.36 -21.97 -30.68
CA ALA A 151 -28.72 -23.20 -31.13
C ALA A 151 -28.78 -23.26 -32.66
N VAL A 152 -27.62 -23.21 -33.32
CA VAL A 152 -27.50 -23.40 -34.77
C VAL A 152 -26.94 -24.80 -35.00
N GLU A 153 -27.75 -25.65 -35.64
CA GLU A 153 -27.34 -26.92 -36.23
C GLU A 153 -26.23 -26.71 -37.26
N GLU A 154 -25.19 -27.56 -37.18
CA GLU A 154 -24.14 -27.67 -38.18
C GLU A 154 -24.72 -28.00 -39.56
N HIS A 155 -24.48 -27.12 -40.53
CA HIS A 155 -24.60 -27.48 -41.94
C HIS A 155 -23.40 -26.93 -42.72
N ASP A 156 -22.57 -27.85 -43.19
CA ASP A 156 -21.48 -27.63 -44.14
C ASP A 156 -21.99 -26.97 -45.43
N VAL A 157 -21.46 -25.81 -45.84
CA VAL A 157 -21.26 -25.43 -47.26
C VAL A 157 -20.13 -24.39 -47.37
N ALA A 158 -19.29 -24.57 -48.38
CA ALA A 158 -18.08 -23.83 -48.68
C ALA A 158 -18.27 -22.51 -49.49
N THR A 159 -17.24 -21.66 -49.39
CA THR A 159 -16.70 -20.70 -50.39
C THR A 159 -17.58 -19.52 -50.89
N THR A 160 -17.21 -18.27 -50.60
CA THR A 160 -16.59 -17.29 -51.54
C THR A 160 -16.47 -15.88 -50.94
N SER A 161 -15.61 -15.10 -51.59
CA SER A 161 -14.97 -13.84 -51.24
C SER A 161 -15.80 -12.55 -51.29
N ALA A 162 -15.23 -11.55 -50.61
CA ALA A 162 -15.14 -10.12 -50.95
C ALA A 162 -16.19 -9.13 -50.40
N GLY A 163 -15.69 -8.18 -49.61
CA GLY A 163 -16.00 -6.75 -49.74
C GLY A 163 -16.99 -6.15 -48.73
N ALA A 164 -16.48 -5.37 -47.77
CA ALA A 164 -17.11 -4.16 -47.22
C ALA A 164 -16.13 -3.52 -46.21
N SER A 165 -15.61 -2.33 -46.49
CA SER A 165 -16.16 -1.03 -46.05
C SER A 165 -16.11 -0.87 -44.52
N ALA A 166 -15.01 -0.31 -44.03
CA ALA A 166 -14.81 0.03 -42.64
C ALA A 166 -15.56 1.33 -42.29
N THR A 167 -16.62 1.20 -41.51
CA THR A 167 -17.26 2.31 -40.79
C THR A 167 -16.53 2.49 -39.46
N PRO A 168 -16.14 3.71 -39.06
CA PRO A 168 -15.52 3.93 -37.75
C PRO A 168 -16.60 3.88 -36.67
N THR A 169 -16.67 2.77 -35.94
CA THR A 169 -17.45 2.67 -34.70
C THR A 169 -16.61 3.28 -33.57
N ASN A 170 -17.10 4.40 -33.03
CA ASN A 170 -16.56 5.04 -31.84
C ASN A 170 -16.76 4.07 -30.66
N SER A 171 -15.66 3.45 -30.22
CA SER A 171 -15.60 2.55 -29.08
C SER A 171 -15.42 3.39 -27.82
N THR A 172 -16.46 3.49 -27.00
CA THR A 172 -16.44 4.11 -25.66
C THR A 172 -16.23 3.07 -24.54
N THR A 173 -16.27 1.78 -24.88
CA THR A 173 -16.08 0.61 -23.99
C THR A 173 -14.67 0.51 -23.37
N THR A 174 -13.73 1.42 -23.70
CA THR A 174 -12.34 1.38 -23.26
C THR A 174 -12.07 1.81 -21.82
N ASN A 175 -13.06 2.28 -21.03
CA ASN A 175 -12.77 2.96 -19.75
C ASN A 175 -12.92 2.09 -18.49
N PHE A 176 -13.90 1.18 -18.42
CA PHE A 176 -14.12 0.38 -17.21
C PHE A 176 -13.09 -0.75 -17.07
N ASP A 177 -12.81 -1.46 -18.17
CA ASP A 177 -11.70 -2.40 -18.25
C ASP A 177 -10.36 -1.72 -17.99
N ALA A 178 -10.19 -0.45 -18.40
CA ALA A 178 -8.97 0.31 -18.09
C ALA A 178 -8.86 0.67 -16.60
N ILE A 179 -9.96 0.87 -15.88
CA ILE A 179 -9.95 1.14 -14.43
C ILE A 179 -9.70 -0.15 -13.63
N ILE A 180 -10.36 -1.26 -13.98
CA ILE A 180 -10.09 -2.58 -13.38
C ILE A 180 -8.64 -2.96 -13.67
N GLN A 181 -8.16 -2.76 -14.89
CA GLN A 181 -6.78 -2.99 -15.26
C GLN A 181 -5.84 -2.02 -14.52
N ALA A 182 -6.17 -0.74 -14.35
CA ALA A 182 -5.36 0.21 -13.58
C ALA A 182 -5.29 -0.13 -12.08
N ASN A 183 -6.35 -0.67 -11.48
CA ASN A 183 -6.36 -1.12 -10.08
C ASN A 183 -5.65 -2.47 -9.92
N ARG A 184 -5.80 -3.39 -10.88
CA ARG A 184 -5.04 -4.64 -10.94
C ARG A 184 -3.56 -4.38 -11.20
N ASP A 185 -3.24 -3.38 -12.02
CA ASP A 185 -1.90 -2.86 -12.26
C ASP A 185 -1.41 -2.08 -11.05
N PHE A 186 -2.26 -1.38 -10.31
CA PHE A 186 -1.88 -0.72 -9.06
C PHE A 186 -1.57 -1.75 -7.98
N LEU A 187 -2.35 -2.81 -7.82
CA LEU A 187 -2.12 -3.86 -6.82
C LEU A 187 -1.00 -4.82 -7.23
N SER A 188 -0.90 -5.19 -8.50
CA SER A 188 0.22 -6.00 -9.01
C SER A 188 1.51 -5.19 -9.12
N SER A 189 1.43 -3.89 -9.43
CA SER A 189 2.53 -2.95 -9.25
C SER A 189 2.73 -2.60 -7.79
N PHE A 190 1.76 -2.71 -6.90
CA PHE A 190 1.98 -2.54 -5.47
C PHE A 190 2.74 -3.75 -4.96
N ASP A 191 2.36 -4.99 -5.26
CA ASP A 191 3.15 -6.16 -4.92
C ASP A 191 4.50 -6.15 -5.64
N SER A 192 4.60 -5.69 -6.89
CA SER A 192 5.90 -5.56 -7.59
C SER A 192 6.75 -4.40 -7.06
N ARG A 193 6.15 -3.27 -6.69
CA ARG A 193 6.80 -2.09 -6.07
C ARG A 193 7.12 -2.38 -4.63
N TRP A 194 6.31 -3.14 -3.93
CA TRP A 194 6.53 -3.65 -2.58
C TRP A 194 7.65 -4.68 -2.61
N ASN A 195 7.67 -5.59 -3.58
CA ASN A 195 8.80 -6.47 -3.82
C ASN A 195 10.03 -5.72 -4.35
N ALA A 196 9.89 -4.58 -5.02
CA ALA A 196 11.00 -3.73 -5.44
C ALA A 196 11.50 -2.82 -4.31
N VAL A 197 10.62 -2.43 -3.39
CA VAL A 197 10.90 -1.70 -2.15
C VAL A 197 11.57 -2.66 -1.19
N LYS A 198 11.07 -3.89 -1.02
CA LYS A 198 11.70 -5.00 -0.33
C LYS A 198 13.09 -5.29 -0.91
N ARG A 199 13.22 -5.43 -2.24
CA ARG A 199 14.54 -5.58 -2.91
C ARG A 199 15.46 -4.35 -2.84
N ARG A 200 14.89 -3.15 -2.62
CA ARG A 200 15.66 -1.93 -2.34
C ARG A 200 16.05 -1.86 -0.88
N PHE A 201 15.24 -2.37 0.04
CA PHE A 201 15.52 -2.50 1.48
C PHE A 201 16.59 -3.56 1.73
N ASP A 202 16.53 -4.71 1.02
CA ASP A 202 17.63 -5.69 0.91
C ASP A 202 18.94 -5.07 0.38
N ARG A 203 18.94 -3.77 0.01
CA ARG A 203 20.07 -3.02 -0.57
C ARG A 203 20.25 -1.61 0.01
N ALA A 204 19.45 -1.15 0.99
CA ALA A 204 19.41 0.27 1.39
C ALA A 204 19.84 0.52 2.85
N ILE A 205 21.11 0.90 2.95
CA ILE A 205 21.73 1.98 3.75
C ILE A 205 20.99 2.43 5.03
N ILE A 206 21.65 2.12 6.16
CA ILE A 206 21.54 2.74 7.49
C ILE A 206 21.44 4.28 7.37
N VAL A 207 20.28 4.84 7.69
CA VAL A 207 20.15 6.30 7.88
C VAL A 207 20.70 6.63 9.26
N ARG A 208 21.94 7.15 9.31
CA ARG A 208 22.47 7.85 10.49
C ARG A 208 21.62 9.09 10.74
N LEU A 209 20.84 9.08 11.82
CA LEU A 209 20.36 10.32 12.42
C LEU A 209 21.56 11.00 13.12
N PRO A 210 21.73 12.33 13.00
CA PRO A 210 22.80 13.08 13.65
C PRO A 210 22.66 13.09 15.18
#